data_AF-A0A7C4J2U4-F1
#
_entry.id   AF-A0A7C4J2U4-F1
#
_cell.length_a   1.000
_cell.length_b   1.000
_cell.length_c   1.000
_cell.angle_alpha   90.00
_cell.angle_beta   90.00
_cell.angle_gamma   90.00
#
_symmetry.space_group_name_H-M   'P 1'
#
loop_
_entity.id
_entity.type
_entity.pdbx_description
1 polymer ?
#
loop_
_entity_poly.entity_id
_entity_poly.type
_entity_poly.pdbx_seq_one_letter_code
_entity_poly.pdbx_strand_id
1 'polypeptide(L)'
;MLTSNNGAYHERLEYLPYGEVWVEDQANANGYTTPYKFTGKELDKETGLYYFGARYYDARMSRWISTDPALEKFLPTGGKEND
;
A
#
# COMPACT_ATOMS: atom_id res chain seq x y z
N MET A 1 -10.70 10.18 -3.96
CA MET A 1 -12.13 10.21 -4.32
C MET A 1 -12.27 9.56 -5.69
N LEU A 2 -13.23 8.64 -5.83
CA LEU A 2 -13.58 8.01 -7.10
C LEU A 2 -14.98 8.49 -7.50
N THR A 3 -15.15 8.67 -8.81
CA THR A 3 -16.43 9.05 -9.41
C THR A 3 -16.81 8.03 -10.47
N SER A 4 -18.11 7.84 -10.65
CA SER A 4 -18.64 7.00 -11.73
C SER A 4 -18.49 7.72 -13.08
N ASN A 5 -18.70 7.01 -14.19
CA ASN A 5 -18.68 7.56 -15.54
C ASN A 5 -19.66 8.75 -15.74
N ASN A 6 -20.73 8.80 -14.93
CA ASN A 6 -21.72 9.87 -14.94
C ASN A 6 -21.34 11.06 -14.03
N GLY A 7 -20.13 11.09 -13.46
CA GLY A 7 -19.68 12.12 -12.52
C GLY A 7 -20.27 12.00 -11.11
N ALA A 8 -21.09 10.98 -10.86
CA ALA A 8 -21.65 10.72 -9.54
C ALA A 8 -20.56 10.26 -8.56
N TYR A 9 -20.73 10.64 -7.29
CA TYR A 9 -19.88 10.15 -6.21
C TYR A 9 -19.93 8.63 -6.14
N HIS A 10 -18.76 7.97 -6.06
CA HIS A 10 -18.66 6.53 -5.92
C HIS A 10 -18.00 6.13 -4.60
N GLU A 11 -16.84 6.71 -4.29
CA GLU A 11 -16.05 6.34 -3.11
C GLU A 11 -15.16 7.48 -2.63
N ARG A 12 -15.11 7.68 -1.31
CA ARG A 12 -14.16 8.58 -0.65
C ARG A 12 -13.30 7.76 0.30
N LEU A 13 -12.00 7.96 0.17
CA LEU A 13 -10.97 7.37 1.00
C LEU A 13 -10.16 8.52 1.60
N GLU A 14 -10.06 8.55 2.91
CA GLU A 14 -9.20 9.46 3.65
C GLU A 14 -8.17 8.63 4.43
N TYR A 15 -6.92 9.09 4.45
CA TYR A 15 -5.80 8.36 5.01
C TYR A 15 -5.13 9.15 6.13
N LEU A 16 -4.65 8.44 7.15
CA LEU A 16 -3.62 8.96 8.04
C LEU A 16 -2.28 9.10 7.26
N PRO A 17 -1.30 9.87 7.78
CA PRO A 17 -0.06 10.17 7.04
C PRO A 17 0.70 8.94 6.51
N TYR A 18 0.55 7.78 7.17
CA TYR A 18 1.21 6.52 6.81
C TYR A 18 0.30 5.53 6.07
N GLY A 19 -0.85 5.96 5.55
CA GLY A 19 -1.68 5.16 4.64
C GLY A 19 -2.72 4.26 5.29
N GLU A 20 -2.89 4.36 6.61
CA GLU A 20 -4.03 3.74 7.30
C GLU A 20 -5.31 4.45 6.85
N VAL A 21 -6.34 3.67 6.52
CA VAL A 21 -7.64 4.19 6.07
C VAL A 21 -8.40 4.69 7.28
N TRP A 22 -8.65 6.01 7.33
CA TRP A 22 -9.42 6.66 8.39
C TRP A 22 -10.92 6.72 8.05
N VAL A 23 -11.23 7.11 6.82
CA VAL A 23 -12.60 7.13 6.29
C VAL A 23 -12.63 6.31 5.03
N GLU A 24 -13.58 5.38 4.98
CA GLU A 24 -13.98 4.66 3.78
C GLU A 24 -15.49 4.81 3.64
N ASP A 25 -15.88 5.65 2.69
CA ASP A 25 -17.28 6.00 2.46
C ASP A 25 -17.64 5.63 1.01
N GLN A 26 -18.63 4.75 0.86
CA GLN A 26 -19.03 4.16 -0.42
C GLN A 26 -20.45 4.64 -0.75
N ALA A 27 -20.64 5.19 -1.94
CA ALA A 27 -21.96 5.60 -2.43
C ALA A 27 -22.77 4.43 -3.01
N ASN A 28 -22.11 3.32 -3.34
CA ASN A 28 -22.66 2.29 -4.21
C ASN A 28 -23.12 1.06 -3.42
N ALA A 29 -24.39 0.67 -3.58
CA ALA A 29 -25.00 -0.48 -2.91
C ALA A 29 -24.43 -1.84 -3.38
N ASN A 30 -23.71 -1.86 -4.51
CA ASN A 30 -23.11 -3.06 -5.07
C ASN A 30 -21.81 -3.52 -4.37
N GLY A 31 -21.32 -2.77 -3.37
CA GLY A 31 -20.20 -3.19 -2.52
C GLY A 31 -18.82 -3.23 -3.19
N TYR A 32 -18.71 -2.76 -4.44
CA TYR A 32 -17.42 -2.64 -5.11
C TYR A 32 -16.62 -1.48 -4.52
N THR A 33 -15.39 -1.75 -4.09
CA THR A 33 -14.38 -0.77 -3.65
C THR A 33 -13.10 -1.03 -4.42
N THR A 34 -12.35 0.02 -4.71
CA THR A 34 -11.04 -0.13 -5.34
C THR A 34 -10.07 -0.91 -4.43
N PRO A 35 -9.37 -1.94 -4.96
CA PRO A 35 -8.27 -2.57 -4.23
C PRO A 35 -7.05 -1.64 -4.13
N TYR A 36 -6.92 -0.67 -5.04
CA TYR A 36 -5.84 0.31 -5.03
C TYR A 36 -6.20 1.51 -4.15
N LYS A 37 -5.41 1.73 -3.09
CA LYS A 37 -5.66 2.76 -2.08
C LYS A 37 -4.45 3.70 -1.94
N PHE A 38 -3.79 3.71 -0.78
CA PHE A 38 -2.68 4.62 -0.50
C PHE A 38 -1.56 4.50 -1.54
N THR A 39 -1.09 5.64 -2.06
CA THR A 39 -0.05 5.73 -3.11
C THR A 39 -0.33 4.91 -4.39
N GLY A 40 -1.61 4.61 -4.65
CA GLY A 40 -2.03 3.78 -5.78
C GLY A 40 -1.53 2.34 -5.69
N LYS A 41 -1.26 1.85 -4.48
CA LYS A 41 -0.88 0.45 -4.24
C LYS A 41 -2.07 -0.36 -3.79
N GLU A 42 -2.05 -1.63 -4.18
CA GLU A 42 -3.07 -2.59 -3.79
C GLU A 42 -2.98 -2.84 -2.29
N LEU A 43 -4.10 -2.66 -1.59
CA LEU A 43 -4.28 -3.10 -0.22
C LEU A 43 -4.90 -4.50 -0.26
N ASP A 44 -4.13 -5.49 0.15
CA ASP A 44 -4.66 -6.83 0.34
C ASP A 44 -5.59 -6.83 1.57
N LYS A 45 -6.85 -7.20 1.36
CA LYS A 45 -7.88 -7.20 2.41
C LYS A 45 -7.70 -8.33 3.42
N GLU A 46 -7.05 -9.43 3.04
CA GLU A 46 -6.85 -10.58 3.93
C GLU A 46 -5.75 -10.29 4.96
N THR A 47 -4.66 -9.66 4.51
CA THR A 47 -3.51 -9.34 5.36
C THR A 47 -3.52 -7.93 5.92
N GLY A 48 -4.23 -7.00 5.27
CA GLY A 48 -4.19 -5.57 5.60
C GLY A 48 -2.87 -4.88 5.19
N LEU A 49 -2.09 -5.51 4.29
CA LEU A 49 -0.80 -5.01 3.85
C LEU A 49 -0.87 -4.43 2.43
N TYR A 50 -0.10 -3.37 2.21
CA TYR A 50 0.06 -2.79 0.89
C TYR A 50 1.14 -3.51 0.10
N TYR A 51 0.81 -3.95 -1.12
CA TYR A 51 1.78 -4.56 -2.02
C TYR A 51 2.48 -3.51 -2.89
N PHE A 52 3.80 -3.36 -2.70
CA PHE A 52 4.66 -2.43 -3.46
C PHE A 52 5.54 -3.16 -4.49
N GLY A 53 5.24 -4.41 -4.83
CA GLY A 53 6.06 -5.22 -5.74
C GLY A 53 7.19 -5.95 -5.02
N ALA A 54 8.20 -5.20 -4.57
CA ALA A 54 9.37 -5.77 -3.89
C ALA A 54 9.15 -6.07 -2.41
N ARG A 55 8.21 -5.37 -1.77
CA ARG A 55 7.93 -5.48 -0.33
C ARG A 55 6.44 -5.26 -0.04
N TYR A 56 6.01 -5.77 1.11
CA TYR A 56 4.73 -5.46 1.71
C TYR A 56 4.90 -4.40 2.81
N TYR A 57 3.96 -3.46 2.88
CA TYR A 57 3.97 -2.34 3.81
C TYR A 57 2.77 -2.41 4.74
N ASP A 58 3.02 -2.35 6.05
CA ASP A 58 2.00 -2.23 7.08
C ASP A 58 1.77 -0.75 7.39
N ALA A 59 0.59 -0.26 7.01
CA ALA A 59 0.22 1.13 7.22
C ALA A 59 -0.19 1.47 8.66
N ARG A 60 -0.64 0.48 9.44
CA ARG A 60 -0.96 0.66 10.87
C ARG A 60 0.30 0.79 11.70
N MET A 61 1.29 -0.06 11.41
CA MET A 61 2.61 -0.01 12.06
C MET A 61 3.55 1.03 11.43
N SER A 62 3.14 1.63 10.31
CA SER A 62 3.94 2.59 9.54
C SER A 62 5.30 2.01 9.10
N ARG A 63 5.38 0.71 8.78
CA ARG A 63 6.65 0.00 8.54
C ARG A 63 6.53 -1.07 7.46
N TRP A 64 7.64 -1.33 6.77
CA TRP A 64 7.81 -2.51 5.92
C TRP A 64 7.91 -3.79 6.76
N ILE A 65 7.28 -4.88 6.31
CA ILE A 65 7.38 -6.18 7.00
C ILE A 65 8.68 -6.93 6.68
N SER A 66 9.46 -6.44 5.71
CA SER A 66 10.73 -7.03 5.30
C SER A 66 11.80 -5.97 5.08
N THR A 67 13.06 -6.39 5.24
CA THR A 67 14.25 -5.58 4.94
C THR A 67 14.28 -5.22 3.44
N ASP A 68 14.89 -4.09 3.10
CA ASP A 68 15.07 -3.70 1.70
C ASP A 68 15.93 -4.72 0.95
N PRO A 69 15.43 -5.37 -0.12
CA PRO A 69 16.23 -6.31 -0.91
C PRO A 69 17.41 -5.63 -1.62
N ALA A 70 17.37 -4.32 -1.83
CA ALA A 70 18.49 -3.58 -2.39
C ALA A 70 19.57 -3.25 -1.35
N LEU A 71 19.32 -3.46 -0.04
CA LEU A 71 20.25 -3.12 1.03
C LEU A 71 21.62 -3.76 0.83
N GLU A 72 21.67 -5.02 0.37
CA GLU A 72 22.91 -5.75 0.11
C GLU A 72 23.85 -5.02 -0.86
N LYS A 73 23.30 -4.28 -1.85
CA LYS A 73 24.10 -3.52 -2.83
C LYS A 73 24.77 -2.28 -2.23
N PHE A 74 24.23 -1.77 -1.12
CA PHE A 74 24.69 -0.55 -0.48
C PHE A 74 25.50 -0.81 0.79
N LEU A 75 25.48 -2.05 1.29
CA LEU A 75 26.39 -2.44 2.35
C LEU A 75 27.81 -2.47 1.76
N PRO A 76 28.79 -1.81 2.40
CA PRO A 76 30.18 -2.01 2.04
C PRO A 76 30.47 -3.48 2.28
N THR A 77 30.60 -4.25 1.20
CA THR A 77 30.96 -5.65 1.25
C THR A 77 32.37 -5.69 1.82
N GLY A 78 32.50 -5.89 3.13
CA GLY A 78 33.78 -6.28 3.73
C GLY A 78 34.27 -7.49 2.96
N GLY A 79 35.41 -7.33 2.28
CA GLY A 79 35.88 -8.19 1.20
C GLY A 79 35.56 -9.66 1.40
N LYS A 80 34.72 -10.20 0.53
CA LYS A 80 34.83 -11.60 0.14
C LYS A 80 35.50 -11.61 -1.23
N GLU A 81 36.78 -11.24 -1.21
CA GLU A 81 37.70 -11.76 -2.21
C GLU A 81 37.76 -13.27 -2.02
N ASN A 82 37.70 -13.96 -3.15
CA ASN A 82 37.64 -15.41 -3.27
C ASN A 82 38.83 -16.06 -2.55
N ASP A 83 38.55 -17.03 -1.67
CA ASP A 83 39.48 -18.09 -1.28
C ASP A 83 38.93 -19.42 -1.84
#